data_AF-A0A7T0C4W0-F1
#
_entry.id   AF-A0A7T0C4W0-F1
#
_cell.length_a   1.000
_cell.length_b   1.000
_cell.length_c   1.000
_cell.angle_alpha   90.00
_cell.angle_beta   90.00
_cell.angle_gamma   90.00
#
_symmetry.space_group_name_H-M   'P 1'
#
loop_
_entity.id
_entity.type
_entity.pdbx_description
1 polymer ?
#
loop_
_entity_poly.entity_id
_entity_poly.type
_entity_poly.pdbx_seq_one_letter_code
_entity_poly.pdbx_strand_id
1 'polypeptide(L)' 'MATLEQLKTHIDKAKEQAKDKNGADYRDKHKKLKRLQRKSSKIIATANRLEESKKPKKERKAAS' A
#
# COMPACT_ATOMS: atom_id res chain seq x y z
N MET A 1 7.35 -1.11 -12.58
CA MET A 1 6.66 -0.97 -11.27
C MET A 1 5.65 -2.09 -11.16
N ALA A 2 5.45 -2.70 -9.99
CA ALA A 2 4.30 -3.58 -9.78
C ALA A 2 3.02 -2.74 -9.81
N THR A 3 2.00 -3.20 -10.53
CA THR A 3 0.70 -2.52 -10.58
C THR A 3 -0.03 -2.66 -9.24
N LEU A 4 -1.00 -1.78 -8.97
CA LEU A 4 -1.82 -1.86 -7.75
C LEU A 4 -2.55 -3.20 -7.63
N GLU A 5 -3.02 -3.75 -8.74
CA GLU A 5 -3.67 -5.06 -8.79
C GLU A 5 -2.72 -6.19 -8.44
N GLN A 6 -1.50 -6.19 -9.00
CA GLN A 6 -0.46 -7.16 -8.65
C GLN A 6 -0.12 -7.08 -7.15
N LEU A 7 -0.01 -5.86 -6.60
CA LEU A 7 0.24 -5.67 -5.17
C LEU A 7 -0.91 -6.19 -4.30
N LYS A 8 -2.17 -6.04 -4.74
CA LYS A 8 -3.34 -6.59 -4.02
C LYS A 8 -3.24 -8.11 -3.92
N THR A 9 -2.99 -8.79 -5.04
CA THR A 9 -2.80 -10.25 -5.07
C THR A 9 -1.63 -10.69 -4.18
N HIS A 10 -0.52 -9.96 -4.17
CA HIS A 10 0.61 -10.26 -3.31
C HIS A 10 0.32 -10.02 -1.82
N ILE A 11 -0.46 -8.99 -1.48
CA ILE A 11 -0.91 -8.73 -0.11
C ILE A 11 -1.80 -9.87 0.37
N ASP A 12 -2.75 -10.31 -0.45
CA ASP A 12 -3.68 -11.38 -0.06
C ASP A 12 -2.93 -12.70 0.18
N LYS A 13 -2.01 -13.07 -0.72
CA LYS A 13 -1.11 -14.22 -0.51
C LYS A 13 -0.25 -14.07 0.76
N ALA A 14 0.29 -12.88 1.01
CA ALA A 14 1.11 -12.63 2.18
C ALA A 14 0.30 -12.61 3.49
N LYS A 15 -0.97 -12.22 3.46
CA LYS A 15 -1.89 -12.29 4.61
C LYS A 15 -2.13 -13.73 5.00
N GLU A 16 -2.45 -14.59 4.04
CA GLU A 16 -2.66 -16.02 4.30
C GLU A 16 -1.40 -16.65 4.92
N GLN A 17 -0.23 -16.38 4.36
CA GLN A 17 1.04 -16.87 4.91
C GLN A 17 1.34 -16.33 6.32
N ALA A 18 0.92 -15.11 6.64
CA ALA A 18 1.17 -14.46 7.92
C ALA A 18 0.12 -14.81 9.00
N LYS A 19 -0.91 -15.61 8.70
CA LYS A 19 -1.91 -16.06 9.70
C LYS A 19 -1.30 -16.99 10.75
N ASP A 20 -0.34 -17.82 10.34
CA ASP A 20 0.32 -18.76 11.24
C ASP A 20 1.32 -18.06 12.15
N LYS A 21 0.88 -17.79 13.38
CA LYS A 21 1.66 -17.07 14.41
C LYS A 21 2.76 -17.90 15.08
N ASN A 22 2.74 -19.22 14.84
CA ASN A 22 3.55 -20.17 15.61
C ASN A 22 4.86 -20.58 14.90
N GLY A 23 5.10 -20.11 13.67
CA GLY A 23 6.33 -20.43 12.93
C GLY A 23 7.48 -19.47 13.23
N ALA A 24 8.71 -19.97 13.22
CA ALA A 24 9.93 -19.14 13.33
C ALA A 24 9.95 -18.00 12.28
N ASP A 25 9.36 -18.25 11.11
CA ASP A 25 9.26 -17.29 10.01
C ASP A 25 8.11 -16.28 10.15
N TYR A 26 7.30 -16.35 11.21
CA TYR A 26 6.15 -15.48 11.40
C TYR A 26 6.53 -14.00 11.30
N ARG A 27 7.63 -13.61 11.97
CA ARG A 27 8.13 -12.23 11.94
C ARG A 27 8.46 -11.77 10.52
N ASP A 28 9.07 -12.63 9.71
CA ASP A 28 9.49 -12.26 8.36
C ASP A 28 8.32 -12.24 7.38
N LYS A 29 7.36 -13.17 7.52
CA LYS A 29 6.09 -13.14 6.79
C LYS A 29 5.30 -11.85 7.12
N HIS A 30 5.26 -11.45 8.38
CA HIS A 30 4.58 -10.22 8.80
C HIS A 30 5.30 -8.95 8.32
N LYS A 31 6.64 -8.93 8.32
CA LYS A 31 7.43 -7.84 7.74
C LYS A 31 7.17 -7.72 6.23
N LYS A 32 7.10 -8.84 5.51
CA LYS A 32 6.79 -8.87 4.08
C LYS A 32 5.41 -8.28 3.81
N LEU A 33 4.39 -8.69 4.57
CA LEU A 33 3.04 -8.13 4.50
C LEU A 33 3.04 -6.61 4.70
N LYS A 34 3.68 -6.12 5.78
CA LYS A 34 3.79 -4.68 6.07
C LYS A 34 4.51 -3.92 4.95
N ARG A 35 5.56 -4.49 4.36
CA ARG A 35 6.28 -3.87 3.23
C ARG A 35 5.39 -3.74 1.99
N LEU A 36 4.60 -4.76 1.68
CA LEU A 36 3.66 -4.72 0.54
C LEU A 36 2.54 -3.69 0.76
N GLN A 37 1.97 -3.64 1.98
CA GLN A 37 0.99 -2.63 2.35
C GLN A 37 1.54 -1.21 2.20
N ARG A 38 2.76 -0.94 2.72
CA ARG A 38 3.41 0.37 2.57
C ARG A 38 3.65 0.75 1.11
N LYS A 39 4.04 -0.20 0.25
CA LYS A 39 4.18 0.04 -1.20
C LYS A 39 2.83 0.42 -1.84
N SER A 40 1.77 -0.32 -1.54
CA SER A 40 0.42 -0.02 -2.02
C SER A 40 -0.03 1.38 -1.58
N SER A 41 0.09 1.70 -0.28
CA SER A 41 -0.27 3.01 0.25
C SER A 41 0.52 4.14 -0.38
N LYS A 42 1.82 3.95 -0.66
CA LYS A 42 2.63 4.98 -1.33
C LYS A 42 2.14 5.24 -2.76
N ILE A 43 1.79 4.20 -3.51
CA ILE A 43 1.27 4.35 -4.87
C ILE A 43 -0.05 5.11 -4.84
N ILE A 44 -0.98 4.74 -3.94
CA ILE A 44 -2.27 5.42 -3.78
C ILE A 44 -2.06 6.89 -3.38
N ALA A 45 -1.21 7.16 -2.40
CA ALA A 45 -0.91 8.54 -1.98
C ALA A 45 -0.29 9.36 -3.11
N THR A 46 0.57 8.75 -3.94
CA THR A 46 1.15 9.42 -5.11
C THR A 46 0.10 9.70 -6.17
N ALA A 47 -0.82 8.76 -6.42
CA ALA A 47 -1.95 8.95 -7.34
C ALA A 47 -2.88 10.06 -6.85
N ASN A 48 -3.26 10.06 -5.57
CA ASN A 48 -4.10 11.11 -4.98
C ASN A 48 -3.43 12.49 -5.07
N ARG A 49 -2.13 12.58 -4.76
CA ARG A 49 -1.37 13.83 -4.89
C ARG A 49 -1.29 14.30 -6.34
N LEU A 50 -1.12 13.38 -7.29
CA LEU A 50 -1.14 13.71 -8.72
C LEU A 50 -2.51 14.25 -9.13
N GLU A 51 -3.60 13.60 -8.74
CA GLU A 51 -4.97 14.07 -9.00
C GLU A 51 -5.24 15.44 -8.35
N GLU A 52 -4.87 15.64 -7.08
CA GLU A 52 -4.96 16.95 -6.42
C GLU A 52 -4.10 18.01 -7.12
N SER A 53 -2.94 17.63 -7.64
CA SER A 53 -2.05 18.53 -8.40
C SER A 53 -2.56 18.86 -9.80
N LYS A 54 -3.62 18.21 -10.29
CA LYS A 54 -4.33 18.60 -11.51
C LYS A 54 -5.43 19.62 -11.22
N LYS A 55 -5.98 19.65 -9.99
CA LYS A 55 -7.02 20.63 -9.60
C LYS A 55 -6.47 22.06 -9.58
N PRO A 56 -7.27 23.10 -9.83
CA PRO A 56 -6.84 24.50 -9.72
C PRO A 56 -6.26 24.84 -8.34
N LYS A 57 -5.23 25.70 -8.26
CA LYS A 57 -4.59 26.10 -6.98
C LYS A 57 -5.57 26.67 -5.95
N LYS A 58 -6.64 27.35 -6.39
CA LYS A 58 -7.70 27.88 -5.50
C LYS A 58 -8.45 26.76 -4.77
N GLU A 59 -8.75 25.66 -5.45
CA GLU A 59 -9.45 24.51 -4.87
C GLU A 59 -8.53 23.65 -3.99
N ARG A 60 -7.20 23.65 -4.25
CA ARG A 60 -6.22 22.95 -3.40
C ARG A 60 -6.07 23.56 -2.00
N LYS A 61 -6.34 24.86 -1.84
CA LYS A 61 -6.16 25.58 -0.56
C LYS A 61 -7.40 25.55 0.35
N ALA A 62 -8.57 25.16 -0.17
CA ALA A 62 -9.82 25.18 0.58
C ALA A 62 -10.04 23.93 1.46
N ALA A 63 -9.18 22.91 1.35
CA ALA A 63 -9.28 21.64 2.08
C ALA A 63 -8.28 21.50 3.24
N SER A 64 -7.62 22.61 3.64
CA SER A 64 -6.73 22.65 4.82
C SER A 64 -7.47 23.11 6.07
#